data_AF-S4NW46-F1
#
_entry.id   AF-S4NW46-F1
#
_cell.length_a   1.000
_cell.length_b   1.000
_cell.length_c   1.000
_cell.angle_alpha   90.00
_cell.angle_beta   90.00
_cell.angle_gamma   90.00
#
_symmetry.space_group_name_H-M   'P 1'
#
loop_
_entity.id
_entity.type
_entity.pdbx_description
1 polymer ?
#
loop_
_entity_poly.entity_id
_entity_poly.type
_entity_poly.pdbx_seq_one_letter_code
_entity_poly.pdbx_strand_id
1 'polypeptide(L)'
;MADKEQVIQALKATLLSVKGALTIKQCNRDYRELQGEWIPYKKLGYATLEQLFQDVSGFKITQTNGEWVVDAIASQDTQHIASMVSKQKSTKKQMLKLNYANRFPKKQGSWRKPAPTSNYSSNYNNQYSNQYYRVKSTTPFNNNSYNYKY
;
A
#
# COMPACT_ATOMS: atom_id res chain seq x y z
N MET A 1 -12.74 32.49 -2.25
CA MET A 1 -11.89 32.37 -1.05
C MET A 1 -12.05 30.96 -0.51
N ALA A 2 -11.05 30.37 0.15
CA ALA A 2 -11.32 29.18 0.97
C ALA A 2 -11.98 29.67 2.25
N ASP A 3 -13.23 29.30 2.48
CA ASP A 3 -14.00 29.79 3.60
C ASP A 3 -13.42 29.20 4.89
N LYS A 4 -13.11 30.05 5.88
CA LYS A 4 -12.50 29.66 7.16
C LYS A 4 -13.26 28.50 7.80
N GLU A 5 -14.59 28.54 7.76
CA GLU A 5 -15.47 27.52 8.31
C GLU A 5 -15.33 26.17 7.59
N GLN A 6 -15.19 26.18 6.26
CA GLN A 6 -15.01 24.96 5.49
C GLN A 6 -13.70 24.26 5.84
N VAL A 7 -12.62 25.03 6.00
CA VAL A 7 -11.31 24.50 6.45
C VAL A 7 -11.42 23.91 7.85
N ILE A 8 -12.10 24.60 8.77
CA ILE A 8 -12.31 24.14 10.15
C ILE A 8 -13.13 22.84 10.17
N GLN A 9 -14.18 22.77 9.35
CA GLN A 9 -15.05 21.59 9.28
C GLN A 9 -14.31 20.39 8.68
N ALA A 10 -13.52 20.61 7.64
CA ALA A 10 -12.62 19.60 7.09
C ALA A 10 -11.60 19.13 8.15
N LEU A 11 -11.01 20.05 8.92
CA LEU A 11 -10.09 19.70 10.02
C LEU A 11 -10.78 18.87 11.09
N LYS A 12 -11.98 19.25 11.53
CA LYS A 12 -12.77 18.46 12.48
C LYS A 12 -13.05 17.06 11.93
N ALA A 13 -13.44 16.93 10.66
CA ALA A 13 -13.68 15.64 10.04
C ALA A 13 -12.41 14.78 9.99
N THR A 14 -11.25 15.38 9.64
CA THR A 14 -9.97 14.65 9.60
C THR A 14 -9.59 14.11 10.99
N LEU A 15 -9.65 14.95 12.02
CA LEU A 15 -9.32 14.56 13.38
C LEU A 15 -10.30 13.54 13.97
N LEU A 16 -11.60 13.69 13.72
CA LEU A 16 -12.62 12.73 14.18
C LEU A 16 -12.50 11.36 13.50
N SER A 17 -11.96 11.31 12.29
CA SER A 17 -11.78 10.04 11.56
C SER A 17 -10.68 9.16 12.14
N VAL A 18 -9.76 9.75 12.92
CA VAL A 18 -8.59 9.07 13.48
C VAL A 18 -8.81 8.79 14.96
N LYS A 19 -8.28 7.64 15.40
CA LYS A 19 -8.35 7.25 16.81
C LYS A 19 -7.33 8.03 17.64
N GLY A 20 -7.85 8.95 18.44
CA GLY A 20 -7.08 9.71 19.43
C GLY A 20 -6.40 10.95 18.82
N ALA A 21 -5.53 11.56 19.62
CA ALA A 21 -4.91 12.83 19.27
C ALA A 21 -3.75 12.67 18.26
N LEU A 22 -3.61 13.63 17.34
CA LEU A 22 -2.61 13.66 16.28
C LEU A 22 -1.59 14.78 16.49
N THR A 23 -0.34 14.54 16.12
CA THR A 23 0.65 15.62 16.09
C THR A 23 0.29 16.64 15.00
N ILE A 24 0.70 17.91 15.16
CA ILE A 24 0.50 18.95 14.13
C ILE A 24 1.00 18.51 12.74
N LYS A 25 2.14 17.81 12.70
CA LYS A 25 2.72 17.29 11.46
C LYS A 25 1.85 16.21 10.81
N GLN A 26 1.34 15.27 11.60
CA GLN A 26 0.42 14.23 11.12
C GLN A 26 -0.89 14.83 10.64
N CYS A 27 -1.48 15.75 11.41
CA CYS A 27 -2.71 16.43 11.01
C CYS A 27 -2.57 17.13 9.65
N ASN A 28 -1.47 17.84 9.41
CA ASN A 28 -1.23 18.49 8.13
C ASN A 28 -1.07 17.50 6.96
N ARG A 29 -0.48 16.33 7.22
CA ARG A 29 -0.38 15.24 6.24
C ARG A 29 -1.75 14.64 5.93
N ASP A 30 -2.51 14.28 6.95
CA ASP A 30 -3.80 13.61 6.82
C ASP A 30 -4.83 14.55 6.18
N TYR A 31 -4.78 15.84 6.52
CA TYR A 31 -5.57 16.87 5.86
C TYR A 31 -5.28 16.94 4.36
N ARG A 32 -4.00 16.92 3.98
CA ARG A 32 -3.61 16.89 2.56
C ARG A 32 -4.05 15.61 1.86
N GLU A 33 -4.02 14.48 2.53
CA GLU A 33 -4.46 13.21 1.96
C GLU A 33 -5.98 13.22 1.69
N LEU A 34 -6.76 13.82 2.58
CA LEU A 34 -8.22 13.87 2.46
C LEU A 34 -8.75 15.03 1.59
N GLN A 35 -8.11 16.20 1.64
CA GLN A 35 -8.55 17.41 0.92
C GLN A 35 -7.76 17.67 -0.37
N GLY A 36 -6.64 16.97 -0.58
CA GLY A 36 -5.75 17.17 -1.73
C GLY A 36 -4.80 18.36 -1.61
N GLU A 37 -4.99 19.22 -0.60
CA GLU A 37 -4.17 20.42 -0.39
C GLU A 37 -3.66 20.56 1.04
N TRP A 38 -2.59 21.33 1.23
CA TRP A 38 -2.09 21.65 2.56
C TRP A 38 -3.02 22.63 3.28
N ILE A 39 -3.05 22.55 4.62
CA ILE A 39 -3.87 23.45 5.44
C ILE A 39 -3.50 24.91 5.14
N PRO A 40 -4.43 25.74 4.62
CA PRO A 40 -4.12 27.10 4.17
C PRO A 40 -4.07 28.11 5.33
N TYR A 41 -3.40 27.80 6.45
CA TYR A 41 -3.37 28.64 7.66
C TYR A 41 -2.88 30.08 7.41
N LYS A 42 -1.92 30.27 6.50
CA LYS A 42 -1.44 31.61 6.09
C LYS A 42 -2.51 32.44 5.37
N LYS A 43 -3.33 31.79 4.53
CA LYS A 43 -4.43 32.46 3.82
C LYS A 43 -5.55 32.87 4.78
N LEU A 44 -5.66 32.17 5.90
CA LEU A 44 -6.60 32.45 6.98
C LEU A 44 -6.09 33.53 7.96
N GLY A 45 -4.88 34.07 7.75
CA GLY A 45 -4.32 35.14 8.58
C GLY A 45 -3.52 34.67 9.80
N TYR A 46 -3.24 33.37 9.94
CA TYR A 46 -2.45 32.83 11.05
C TYR A 46 -0.97 32.70 10.69
N ALA A 47 -0.09 33.00 11.65
CA ALA A 47 1.35 32.83 11.45
C ALA A 47 1.76 31.35 11.49
N THR A 48 1.09 30.58 12.35
CA THR A 48 1.37 29.16 12.60
C THR A 48 0.09 28.34 12.69
N LEU A 49 0.22 27.03 12.57
CA LEU A 49 -0.91 26.09 12.56
C LEU A 49 -1.44 25.89 14.00
N GLU A 50 -0.57 26.02 14.99
CA GLU A 50 -0.88 26.03 16.41
C GLU A 50 -1.82 27.19 16.76
N GLN A 51 -1.56 28.39 16.22
CA GLN A 51 -2.44 29.56 16.43
C GLN A 51 -3.84 29.34 15.86
N LEU A 52 -3.95 28.70 14.68
CA LEU A 52 -5.24 28.34 14.10
C LEU A 52 -6.03 27.44 15.06
N PHE A 53 -5.41 26.39 15.58
CA PHE A 53 -6.10 25.47 16.49
C PHE A 53 -6.43 26.10 17.85
N GLN A 54 -5.65 27.09 18.31
CA GLN A 54 -5.86 27.76 19.58
C GLN A 54 -6.98 28.80 19.50
N ASP A 55 -7.12 29.47 18.35
CA ASP A 55 -8.19 30.44 18.08
C ASP A 55 -9.54 29.77 17.79
N VAL A 56 -9.52 28.58 17.19
CA VAL A 56 -10.75 27.88 16.79
C VAL A 56 -11.30 27.01 17.92
N SER A 57 -12.58 27.22 18.27
CA SER A 57 -13.28 26.41 19.24
C SER A 57 -13.61 25.00 18.72
N GLY A 58 -13.43 24.00 19.59
CA GLY A 58 -13.72 22.59 19.30
C GLY A 58 -12.51 21.73 18.97
N PHE A 59 -11.30 22.24 19.17
CA PHE A 59 -10.08 21.45 19.21
C PHE A 59 -9.49 21.49 20.61
N LYS A 60 -8.91 20.37 21.03
CA LYS A 60 -8.16 20.25 22.27
C LYS A 60 -6.69 20.10 21.92
N ILE A 61 -5.91 21.11 22.25
CA ILE A 61 -4.45 21.08 22.09
C ILE A 61 -3.82 20.67 23.42
N THR A 62 -2.92 19.70 23.38
CA THR A 62 -2.12 19.28 24.54
C THR A 62 -0.68 19.07 24.12
N GLN A 63 0.25 19.37 25.00
CA GLN A 63 1.67 19.05 24.78
C GLN A 63 1.97 17.68 25.35
N THR A 64 2.58 16.79 24.57
CA THR A 64 2.99 15.45 25.01
C THR A 64 4.37 15.16 24.45
N ASN A 65 5.31 14.75 25.32
CA ASN A 65 6.70 14.44 24.94
C ASN A 65 7.43 15.57 24.16
N GLY A 66 7.10 16.83 24.48
CA GLY A 66 7.66 18.01 23.82
C GLY A 66 7.04 18.34 22.46
N GLU A 67 6.09 17.55 21.97
CA GLU A 67 5.35 17.82 20.73
C GLU A 67 3.91 18.27 21.02
N TRP A 68 3.39 19.16 20.18
CA TRP A 68 1.99 19.58 20.22
C TRP A 68 1.11 18.54 19.52
N VAL A 69 0.10 18.08 20.25
CA VAL A 69 -0.88 17.09 19.81
C VAL A 69 -2.26 17.72 19.87
N VAL A 70 -3.08 17.45 18.85
CA VAL A 70 -4.40 18.02 18.65
C VAL A 70 -5.43 16.90 18.58
N ASP A 71 -6.51 17.07 19.32
CA ASP A 71 -7.68 16.20 19.29
C ASP A 71 -8.94 17.00 18.95
N ALA A 72 -9.91 16.37 18.28
CA ALA A 72 -11.18 17.02 17.99
C ALA A 72 -12.19 16.79 19.11
N ILE A 73 -12.86 17.85 19.52
CA ILE A 73 -13.96 17.76 20.48
C ILE A 73 -15.22 17.39 19.69
N ALA A 74 -15.77 16.21 19.96
CA ALA A 74 -17.01 15.76 19.34
C ALA A 74 -18.19 16.61 19.82
N SER A 75 -18.96 17.11 18.85
CA SER A 75 -20.28 17.71 19.07
C SER A 75 -21.35 16.62 19.26
N GLN A 76 -22.56 17.01 19.67
CA GLN A 76 -23.69 16.09 19.81
C GLN A 76 -23.91 15.24 18.55
N ASP A 77 -23.84 15.85 17.37
CA ASP A 77 -24.03 15.16 16.09
C ASP A 77 -22.89 14.21 15.74
N THR A 78 -21.66 14.52 16.16
CA THR A 78 -20.46 13.73 15.81
C THR A 78 -20.03 12.75 16.91
N GLN A 79 -20.74 12.73 18.04
CA GLN A 79 -20.43 11.87 19.19
C GLN A 79 -20.50 10.37 18.83
N HIS A 80 -21.46 9.98 18.00
CA HIS A 80 -21.60 8.59 17.57
C HIS A 80 -20.40 8.14 16.73
N ILE A 81 -19.86 9.02 15.87
CA ILE A 81 -18.65 8.76 15.08
C ILE A 81 -17.44 8.59 16.01
N ALA A 82 -17.24 9.51 16.95
CA ALA A 82 -16.15 9.42 17.92
C ALA A 82 -16.23 8.12 18.74
N SER A 83 -17.43 7.72 19.15
CA SER A 83 -17.66 6.43 19.84
C SER A 83 -17.29 5.24 18.96
N MET A 84 -17.68 5.23 17.68
CA MET A 84 -17.31 4.18 16.74
C MET A 84 -15.78 4.11 16.53
N VAL A 85 -15.14 5.27 16.33
CA VAL A 85 -13.69 5.36 16.11
C VAL A 85 -12.90 4.91 17.34
N SER A 86 -13.34 5.29 18.55
CA SER A 86 -12.71 4.83 19.80
C SER A 86 -12.69 3.30 19.95
N LYS A 87 -13.74 2.63 19.43
CA LYS A 87 -13.91 1.18 19.45
C LYS A 87 -13.20 0.45 18.31
N GLN A 88 -12.59 1.18 17.36
CA GLN A 88 -11.82 0.56 16.29
C GLN A 88 -10.64 -0.25 16.86
N LYS A 89 -10.41 -1.40 16.23
CA LYS A 89 -9.29 -2.29 16.55
C LYS A 89 -7.99 -1.57 16.18
N SER A 90 -7.04 -1.50 17.11
CA SER A 90 -5.70 -1.05 16.78
C SER A 90 -5.00 -2.13 15.96
N THR A 91 -4.83 -1.88 14.67
CA THR A 91 -3.96 -2.69 13.83
C THR A 91 -2.52 -2.39 14.22
N LYS A 92 -2.02 -3.07 15.26
CA LYS A 92 -0.58 -3.18 15.44
C LYS A 92 -0.07 -3.78 14.14
N LYS A 93 0.82 -3.09 13.42
CA LYS A 93 1.56 -3.71 12.32
C LYS A 93 2.23 -4.93 12.93
N GLN A 94 1.65 -6.11 12.71
CA GLN A 94 2.31 -7.35 13.04
C GLN A 94 3.52 -7.36 12.12
N MET A 95 4.67 -6.95 12.66
CA MET A 95 5.95 -7.32 12.11
C MET A 95 5.85 -8.84 11.99
N LEU A 96 5.59 -9.34 10.78
CA LEU A 96 5.61 -10.76 10.51
C LEU A 96 6.99 -11.19 10.99
N LYS A 97 7.06 -11.81 12.17
CA LYS A 97 8.26 -12.50 12.62
C LYS A 97 8.37 -13.66 11.67
N LEU A 98 8.95 -13.40 10.50
CA LEU A 98 9.46 -14.43 9.62
C LEU A 98 10.47 -15.15 10.50
N ASN A 99 10.05 -16.24 11.13
CA ASN A 99 10.95 -17.20 11.74
C ASN A 99 11.80 -17.75 10.60
N TYR A 100 12.85 -17.02 10.22
CA TYR A 100 13.95 -17.50 9.40
C TYR A 100 14.82 -18.44 10.23
N ALA A 101 14.20 -19.36 10.97
CA ALA A 101 14.90 -20.53 11.46
C ALA A 101 15.04 -21.46 10.26
N ASN A 102 16.16 -21.35 9.55
CA ASN A 102 16.71 -22.40 8.71
C ASN A 102 15.81 -22.90 7.56
N ARG A 103 15.41 -22.00 6.66
CA ARG A 103 14.98 -22.38 5.30
C ARG A 103 16.16 -22.45 4.33
N PHE A 104 17.25 -23.11 4.74
CA PHE A 104 18.10 -23.73 3.73
C PHE A 104 17.34 -24.97 3.25
N PRO A 105 17.08 -25.13 1.94
CA PRO A 105 16.55 -26.38 1.44
C PRO A 105 17.51 -27.48 1.90
N LYS A 106 17.00 -28.48 2.63
CA LYS A 106 17.79 -29.69 2.91
C LYS A 106 18.27 -30.16 1.54
N LYS A 107 19.59 -30.18 1.32
CA LYS A 107 20.18 -30.62 0.06
C LYS A 107 19.53 -31.95 -0.28
N GLN A 108 18.68 -31.95 -1.30
CA GLN A 108 18.12 -33.20 -1.83
C GLN A 108 19.33 -34.06 -2.17
N GLY A 109 19.39 -35.25 -1.59
CA GLY A 109 20.46 -36.20 -1.86
C GLY A 109 20.64 -36.32 -3.38
N SER A 110 21.87 -36.10 -3.83
CA SER A 110 22.32 -36.16 -5.21
C SER A 110 21.44 -37.10 -6.04
N TRP A 111 20.70 -36.56 -7.01
CA TRP A 111 19.99 -37.34 -8.01
C TRP A 111 21.02 -38.27 -8.69
N ARG A 112 21.06 -39.53 -8.28
CA ARG A 112 21.98 -40.52 -8.82
C ARG A 112 21.43 -40.91 -10.19
N LYS A 113 22.15 -40.55 -11.24
CA LYS A 113 21.90 -41.03 -12.60
C LYS A 113 22.04 -42.57 -12.58
N PRO A 114 21.09 -43.35 -13.12
CA PRO A 114 21.32 -44.79 -13.28
C PRO A 114 22.52 -45.01 -14.21
N ALA A 115 23.41 -45.93 -13.83
CA ALA A 115 24.57 -46.29 -14.64
C ALA A 115 24.10 -46.98 -15.93
N PRO A 116 24.72 -46.70 -17.11
CA PRO A 116 24.40 -47.44 -18.32
C PRO A 116 24.84 -48.89 -18.16
N THR A 117 23.90 -49.82 -18.22
CA THR A 117 24.18 -51.26 -18.29
C THR A 117 24.80 -51.56 -19.65
N SER A 118 25.97 -52.17 -19.66
CA SER A 118 26.73 -52.47 -20.88
C SER A 118 26.00 -53.43 -21.80
N ASN A 119 25.96 -53.08 -23.08
CA ASN A 119 26.06 -53.95 -24.26
C ASN A 119 25.33 -55.28 -24.22
N TYR A 120 24.07 -55.29 -24.69
CA TYR A 120 23.55 -56.45 -25.42
C TYR A 120 23.13 -55.99 -26.82
N SER A 121 23.90 -56.46 -27.79
CA SER A 121 23.63 -56.32 -29.22
C SER A 121 22.36 -57.09 -29.56
N SER A 122 21.33 -56.43 -30.08
CA SER A 122 20.31 -57.12 -30.88
C SER A 122 19.98 -56.32 -32.14
N ASN A 123 20.14 -57.05 -33.24
CA ASN A 123 20.00 -56.67 -34.63
C ASN A 123 18.52 -56.38 -34.93
N TYR A 124 18.15 -55.13 -35.15
CA TYR A 124 16.79 -54.76 -35.58
C TYR A 124 16.80 -54.29 -37.04
N ASN A 125 16.21 -55.15 -37.88
CA ASN A 125 15.90 -54.90 -39.27
C ASN A 125 14.84 -53.79 -39.36
N ASN A 126 15.19 -52.67 -40.00
CA ASN A 126 14.30 -51.51 -40.19
C ASN A 126 13.38 -51.77 -41.39
N GLN A 127 12.22 -52.38 -41.13
CA GLN A 127 11.09 -52.35 -42.08
C GLN A 127 9.82 -52.09 -41.26
N TYR A 128 9.04 -51.08 -41.67
CA TYR A 128 7.79 -50.58 -41.06
C TYR A 128 8.03 -49.79 -39.74
N SER A 129 7.82 -48.48 -39.61
CA SER A 129 6.74 -47.64 -40.13
C SER A 129 7.13 -46.14 -40.06
N ASN A 130 7.35 -45.53 -41.22
CA ASN A 130 7.44 -44.08 -41.42
C ASN A 130 6.06 -43.50 -41.72
N GLN A 131 5.13 -43.55 -40.78
CA GLN A 131 3.85 -42.84 -40.82
C GLN A 131 3.54 -42.65 -39.34
N TYR A 132 3.67 -41.48 -38.74
CA TYR A 132 2.87 -40.29 -38.96
C TYR A 132 3.58 -39.09 -38.29
N TYR A 133 3.11 -37.88 -38.56
CA TYR A 133 3.46 -36.63 -37.85
C TYR A 133 4.89 -36.05 -38.05
N ARG A 134 5.25 -35.76 -39.31
CA ARG A 134 6.23 -34.70 -39.63
C ARG A 134 5.49 -33.44 -40.07
N VAL A 135 5.09 -32.58 -39.12
CA VAL A 135 4.60 -31.24 -39.48
C VAL A 135 5.80 -30.33 -39.71
N LYS A 136 5.88 -29.83 -40.94
CA LYS A 136 6.94 -28.96 -41.47
C LYS A 136 6.79 -27.55 -40.92
N SER A 137 7.88 -26.95 -40.49
CA SER A 137 8.02 -25.52 -40.24
C SER A 137 7.94 -24.75 -41.56
N THR A 138 7.03 -23.79 -41.65
CA THR A 138 7.00 -22.76 -42.70
C THR A 138 6.73 -21.40 -42.04
N THR A 139 7.74 -20.53 -42.08
CA THR A 139 7.76 -19.13 -41.58
C THR A 139 6.77 -18.24 -42.36
N PRO A 140 6.36 -17.07 -41.82
CA PRO A 140 7.19 -15.87 -42.06
C PRO A 140 7.30 -14.89 -40.88
N PHE A 141 8.43 -14.20 -40.87
CA PHE A 141 8.70 -12.95 -40.17
C PHE A 141 7.78 -11.84 -40.71
N ASN A 142 7.03 -11.12 -39.86
CA ASN A 142 6.66 -9.73 -40.17
C ASN A 142 6.33 -8.94 -38.90
N ASN A 143 7.00 -7.79 -38.82
CA ASN A 143 7.03 -6.81 -37.76
C ASN A 143 6.21 -5.62 -38.29
N ASN A 144 5.16 -5.18 -37.59
CA ASN A 144 4.46 -3.96 -38.02
C ASN A 144 4.21 -3.01 -36.85
N SER A 145 5.10 -2.03 -36.80
CA SER A 145 4.96 -0.73 -36.15
C SER A 145 3.87 0.06 -36.87
N TYR A 146 2.90 0.57 -36.12
CA TYR A 146 1.90 1.50 -36.64
C TYR A 146 2.50 2.91 -36.71
N ASN A 147 2.56 3.50 -37.90
CA ASN A 147 2.38 4.95 -38.03
C ASN A 147 1.92 5.38 -39.43
N TYR A 148 0.85 6.17 -39.44
CA TYR A 148 0.19 6.76 -40.61
C TYR A 148 1.01 7.90 -41.22
N LYS A 149 0.84 8.19 -42.52
CA LYS A 149 0.35 9.50 -43.03
C LYS A 149 0.37 9.64 -44.56
N TYR A 150 -0.78 10.13 -45.03
CA TYR A 150 -1.15 10.83 -46.29
C TYR A 150 -0.96 10.12 -47.62
#